data_AF-A0A4S0MMC0-F1
#
_entry.id   AF-A0A4S0MMC0-F1
#
_cell.length_a   1.000
_cell.length_b   1.000
_cell.length_c   1.000
_cell.angle_alpha   90.00
_cell.angle_beta   90.00
_cell.angle_gamma   90.00
#
_symmetry.space_group_name_H-M   'P 1'
#
loop_
_entity.id
_entity.type
_entity.pdbx_description
1 polymer ?
#
loop_
_entity_poly.entity_id
_entity_poly.type
_entity_poly.pdbx_seq_one_letter_code
_entity_poly.pdbx_strand_id
1 'polypeptide(L)'
;AGFGDVGSFDGRTATDHEDGDAQNSWKKNARFNLKTWTGQETELGTLKTYTETKFNFPNGGATSVSLSFAWIQLGGLRVGK
;
A
#
# COMPACT_ATOMS: atom_id res chain seq x y z
N ALA A 1 13.94 15.63 16.34
CA ALA A 1 13.39 16.51 15.29
C ALA A 1 12.66 15.65 14.26
N GLY A 2 11.36 15.87 14.07
CA GLY A 2 10.64 15.28 12.95
C GLY A 2 10.89 16.13 11.71
N PHE A 3 11.51 15.55 10.68
CA PHE A 3 11.67 16.21 9.40
C PHE A 3 10.37 15.97 8.59
N GLY A 4 9.63 17.03 8.27
CA GLY A 4 8.47 17.03 7.35
C GLY A 4 7.15 17.39 8.02
N ASP A 5 5.99 17.10 7.42
CA ASP A 5 4.69 17.19 8.11
C ASP A 5 4.76 16.35 9.41
N VAL A 6 4.52 16.98 10.56
CA VAL A 6 4.69 16.39 11.90
C VAL A 6 3.31 16.25 12.55
N GLY A 7 2.90 15.01 12.84
CA GLY A 7 1.69 14.72 13.60
C GLY A 7 0.44 14.39 12.78
N SER A 8 0.41 14.68 11.47
CA SER A 8 -0.68 14.27 10.57
C SER A 8 -0.16 13.86 9.18
N PHE A 9 -1.03 13.28 8.34
CA PHE A 9 -0.83 13.07 6.90
C PHE A 9 -1.82 13.88 6.06
N ASP A 10 -2.58 14.79 6.67
CA ASP A 10 -3.71 15.46 6.03
C ASP A 10 -3.34 16.78 5.34
N GLY A 11 -2.09 17.25 5.46
CA GLY A 11 -1.65 18.55 4.93
C GLY A 11 -0.13 18.65 4.73
N ARG A 12 0.36 19.79 4.23
CA ARG A 12 1.81 20.02 3.98
C ARG A 12 2.40 21.05 4.95
N THR A 13 1.91 21.14 6.17
CA THR A 13 2.29 22.19 7.11
C THR A 13 3.06 21.60 8.28
N ALA A 14 4.13 22.26 8.70
CA ALA A 14 4.81 21.98 9.96
C ALA A 14 4.83 23.26 10.79
N THR A 15 4.58 23.15 12.10
CA THR A 15 4.68 24.28 13.02
C THR A 15 6.14 24.62 13.24
N ASP A 16 6.49 25.88 13.02
CA ASP A 16 7.82 26.39 13.31
C ASP A 16 8.10 26.38 14.82
N HIS A 17 9.34 26.13 15.20
CA HIS A 17 9.73 26.02 16.62
C HIS A 17 10.14 27.36 17.23
N GLU A 18 10.50 28.37 16.43
CA GLU A 18 10.90 29.70 16.89
C GLU A 18 9.71 30.65 17.06
N ASP A 19 8.74 30.65 16.13
CA ASP A 19 7.62 31.60 16.14
C ASP A 19 6.22 30.94 16.17
N GLY A 20 6.12 29.63 15.96
CA GLY A 20 4.86 28.88 16.03
C GLY A 20 3.98 29.01 14.78
N ASP A 21 4.47 29.66 13.71
CA ASP A 21 3.74 29.79 12.47
C ASP A 21 3.71 28.46 11.68
N ALA A 22 2.67 28.29 10.87
CA ALA A 22 2.57 27.13 9.99
C ALA A 22 3.40 27.35 8.72
N GLN A 23 4.47 26.58 8.54
CA GLN A 23 5.33 26.62 7.36
C GLN A 23 5.08 25.46 6.40
N ASN A 24 5.24 25.73 5.11
CA ASN A 24 5.16 24.70 4.10
C ASN A 24 6.29 23.67 4.24
N SER A 25 5.93 22.40 4.13
CA SER A 25 6.80 21.25 4.34
C SER A 25 6.75 20.27 3.15
N TRP A 26 7.44 19.14 3.28
CA TRP A 26 7.56 18.13 2.22
C TRP A 26 6.40 17.13 2.26
N LYS A 27 6.00 16.67 1.07
CA LYS A 27 5.02 15.58 0.93
C LYS A 27 5.61 14.27 1.41
N LYS A 28 4.84 13.50 2.16
CA LYS A 28 5.12 12.11 2.52
C LYS A 28 4.17 11.18 1.74
N ASN A 29 4.64 10.00 1.38
CA ASN A 29 3.76 8.97 0.82
C ASN A 29 4.18 7.64 1.42
N ALA A 30 3.25 6.97 2.11
CA ALA A 30 3.48 5.64 2.64
C ALA A 30 2.79 4.60 1.77
N ARG A 31 3.41 3.44 1.61
CA ARG A 31 2.85 2.32 0.86
C ARG A 31 3.02 1.02 1.64
N PHE A 32 1.96 0.23 1.68
CA PHE A 32 1.96 -1.11 2.25
C PHE A 32 1.43 -2.10 1.21
N ASN A 33 2.15 -3.20 0.99
CA ASN A 33 1.73 -4.27 0.08
C ASN A 33 1.55 -5.56 0.86
N LEU A 34 0.35 -6.14 0.80
CA LEU A 34 0.04 -7.46 1.35
C LEU A 34 0.02 -8.48 0.20
N LYS A 35 0.86 -9.51 0.34
CA LYS A 35 0.93 -10.62 -0.61
C LYS A 35 0.58 -11.91 0.11
N THR A 36 -0.34 -12.68 -0.46
CA THR A 36 -0.71 -14.01 0.03
C THR A 36 -0.55 -14.99 -1.12
N TRP A 37 0.19 -16.07 -0.89
CA TRP A 37 0.39 -17.11 -1.89
C TRP A 37 0.42 -18.49 -1.27
N THR A 38 -0.07 -19.47 -2.01
CA THR A 38 0.01 -20.89 -1.67
C THR A 38 0.33 -21.69 -2.93
N GLY A 39 0.92 -22.86 -2.75
CA GLY A 39 1.24 -23.80 -3.83
C GLY A 39 1.16 -25.22 -3.28
N GLN A 40 0.29 -26.04 -3.87
CA GLN A 40 0.07 -27.41 -3.46
C GLN A 40 -0.01 -28.32 -4.68
N GLU A 41 0.66 -29.46 -4.63
CA GLU A 41 0.49 -30.52 -5.62
C GLU A 41 -0.82 -31.27 -5.34
N THR A 42 -1.64 -31.42 -6.37
CA THR A 42 -2.90 -32.17 -6.33
C THR A 42 -2.94 -33.18 -7.45
N GLU A 43 -3.91 -34.08 -7.43
CA GLU A 43 -4.09 -35.12 -8.45
C GLU A 43 -4.29 -34.57 -9.86
N LEU A 44 -4.77 -33.32 -9.98
CA LEU A 44 -4.99 -32.63 -11.25
C LEU A 44 -3.92 -31.56 -11.54
N GLY A 45 -2.76 -31.65 -10.86
CA GLY A 45 -1.61 -30.74 -11.01
C GLY A 45 -1.50 -29.71 -9.87
N THR A 46 -0.57 -28.76 -9.99
CA THR A 46 -0.31 -27.79 -8.93
C THR A 46 -1.44 -26.77 -8.80
N LEU A 47 -2.09 -26.73 -7.63
CA LEU A 47 -2.97 -25.67 -7.19
C LEU A 47 -2.14 -24.50 -6.65
N LYS A 48 -2.29 -23.32 -7.23
CA LYS A 48 -1.62 -22.08 -6.79
C LYS A 48 -2.65 -20.99 -6.58
N THR A 49 -2.54 -20.28 -5.47
CA THR A 49 -3.34 -19.07 -5.20
C THR A 49 -2.37 -17.91 -5.01
N TYR A 50 -2.70 -16.75 -5.56
CA TYR A 50 -1.92 -15.53 -5.38
C TYR A 50 -2.82 -14.31 -5.32
N THR A 51 -2.65 -13.50 -4.28
CA THR A 51 -3.32 -12.21 -4.12
C THR A 51 -2.31 -11.15 -3.71
N GLU A 52 -2.35 -9.99 -4.36
CA GLU A 52 -1.58 -8.80 -4.01
C GLU A 52 -2.49 -7.58 -3.85
N THR A 53 -2.58 -7.09 -2.61
CA THR A 53 -3.31 -5.87 -2.24
C THR A 53 -2.32 -4.77 -1.89
N LYS A 54 -2.48 -3.59 -2.49
CA LYS A 54 -1.64 -2.42 -2.26
C LYS A 54 -2.45 -1.31 -1.61
N PHE A 55 -1.89 -0.74 -0.54
CA PHE A 55 -2.42 0.40 0.19
C PHE A 55 -1.46 1.57 -0.02
N ASN A 56 -1.98 2.71 -0.47
CA ASN A 56 -1.20 3.93 -0.68
C ASN A 56 -1.82 5.05 0.15
N PHE A 57 -0.99 5.68 0.97
CA PHE A 57 -1.35 6.74 1.91
C PHE A 57 -0.64 8.02 1.47
N PRO A 58 -1.24 8.78 0.53
CA PRO A 58 -0.68 10.04 0.09
C PRO A 58 -0.89 11.11 1.17
N ASN A 59 0.10 11.98 1.36
CA ASN A 59 -0.07 13.17 2.19
C ASN A 59 -1.00 14.18 1.50
N GLY A 60 -2.13 14.50 2.13
CA GLY A 60 -3.14 15.45 1.66
C GLY A 60 -4.09 14.90 0.58
N GLY A 61 -4.30 13.58 0.53
CA GLY A 61 -5.23 12.95 -0.42
C GLY A 61 -5.86 11.68 0.12
N ALA A 62 -6.87 11.16 -0.57
CA ALA A 62 -7.54 9.93 -0.14
C ALA A 62 -6.60 8.72 -0.19
N THR A 63 -6.64 7.90 0.86
CA THR A 63 -6.02 6.57 0.85
C THR A 63 -6.62 5.74 -0.28
N SER A 64 -5.77 5.12 -1.09
CA SER A 64 -6.21 4.23 -2.16
C SER A 64 -5.83 2.78 -1.85
N VAL A 65 -6.78 1.87 -2.03
CA VAL A 65 -6.56 0.43 -1.96
C VAL A 65 -6.78 -0.17 -3.35
N SER A 66 -5.84 -0.99 -3.80
CA SER A 66 -5.89 -1.61 -5.13
C SER A 66 -5.51 -3.08 -5.10
N LEU A 67 -6.20 -3.89 -5.89
CA LEU A 67 -5.88 -5.29 -6.16
C LEU A 67 -5.05 -5.36 -7.45
N SER A 68 -3.77 -5.67 -7.34
CA SER A 68 -2.88 -5.77 -8.51
C SER A 68 -3.01 -7.12 -9.18
N PHE A 69 -3.02 -8.19 -8.39
CA PHE A 69 -3.22 -9.56 -8.84
C PHE A 69 -4.11 -10.28 -7.84
N ALA A 70 -5.04 -11.09 -8.32
CA ALA A 70 -5.82 -12.03 -7.53
C ALA A 70 -6.28 -13.17 -8.42
N TRP A 71 -5.54 -14.27 -8.37
CA TRP A 71 -5.82 -15.43 -9.20
C TRP A 71 -5.63 -16.75 -8.45
N ILE A 72 -6.31 -17.76 -8.98
CA ILE A 72 -6.14 -19.16 -8.65
C ILE A 72 -5.78 -19.91 -9.94
N GLN A 73 -4.93 -20.92 -9.82
CA GLN A 73 -4.49 -21.73 -10.94
C GLN A 73 -4.46 -23.19 -10.53
N LEU A 74 -4.94 -24.09 -11.38
CA LEU A 74 -4.86 -25.53 -11.21
C LEU A 74 -4.44 -26.18 -12.52
N GLY A 75 -3.41 -27.02 -12.50
CA GLY A 75 -3.03 -27.82 -13.65
C GLY A 75 -2.73 -27.01 -14.93
N GLY A 76 -2.37 -25.73 -14.80
CA GLY A 76 -2.10 -24.81 -15.92
C GLY A 76 -3.28 -23.90 -16.30
N LEU A 77 -4.50 -24.17 -15.85
CA LEU A 77 -5.65 -23.27 -16.05
C LEU A 77 -5.67 -22.19 -14.95
N ARG A 78 -5.71 -20.91 -15.34
CA ARG A 78 -5.75 -19.76 -14.42
C ARG A 78 -7.09 -19.02 -14.50
N VAL A 79 -7.62 -18.64 -13.35
CA VAL A 79 -8.83 -17.81 -13.21
C VAL A 79 -8.54 -16.65 -12.25
N GLY A 80 -8.83 -15.42 -12.65
CA GLY A 80 -8.69 -14.24 -11.79
C GLY A 80 -8.22 -12.98 -12.51
N LYS A 81 -7.88 -11.98 -11.70
CA LYS A 81 -7.35 -10.67 -12.12
C LYS A 81 -5.83 -10.62 -12.01
#